data_AF-A0A9D6NZA5-F1
#
_entry.id   AF-A0A9D6NZA5-F1
#
_cell.length_a   1.000
_cell.length_b   1.000
_cell.length_c   1.000
_cell.angle_alpha   90.00
_cell.angle_beta   90.00
_cell.angle_gamma   90.00
#
_symmetry.space_group_name_H-M   'P 1'
#
loop_
_entity.id
_entity.type
_entity.pdbx_description
1 polymer ?
#
loop_
_entity_poly.entity_id
_entity_poly.type
_entity_poly.pdbx_seq_one_letter_code
_entity_poly.pdbx_strand_id
1 'polypeptide(L)'
;PFGLRLRAVGEHPAAADSLGVNVFLMRYIGVTMSGVLGGMAGAFLSISQINQFIRNMSAGRGYIALAALIVGKWHPLGAAGAALLFGFAEAFQIRIGGLGLLPPQIPGMLPYLVTIVVVGGFVGRAIPPAAAGRPYDPGHD
;
A
#
# COMPACT_ATOMS: atom_id res chain seq x y z
N PRO A 1 -19.74 0.38 12.79
CA PRO A 1 -18.72 1.42 12.43
C PRO A 1 -18.18 1.18 11.01
N PHE A 2 -17.74 2.23 10.30
CA PHE A 2 -17.42 2.21 8.87
C PHE A 2 -16.33 1.18 8.48
N GLY A 3 -15.23 1.11 9.24
CA GLY A 3 -14.12 0.19 8.91
C GLY A 3 -14.48 -1.30 8.98
N LEU A 4 -15.32 -1.70 9.94
CA LEU A 4 -15.82 -3.08 10.03
C LEU A 4 -16.75 -3.42 8.85
N ARG A 5 -17.58 -2.45 8.41
CA ARG A 5 -18.42 -2.62 7.21
C ARG A 5 -17.57 -2.77 5.95
N LEU A 6 -16.48 -2.02 5.84
CA LEU A 6 -15.59 -2.07 4.67
C LEU A 6 -14.88 -3.41 4.57
N ARG A 7 -14.40 -3.92 5.71
CA ARG A 7 -13.78 -5.24 5.79
C ARG A 7 -14.78 -6.36 5.52
N ALA A 8 -15.99 -6.28 6.08
CA ALA A 8 -17.05 -7.25 5.84
C ALA A 8 -17.43 -7.33 4.35
N VAL A 9 -17.57 -6.19 3.67
CA VAL A 9 -17.81 -6.12 2.22
C VAL A 9 -16.66 -6.74 1.40
N GLY A 10 -15.42 -6.68 1.89
CA GLY A 10 -14.25 -7.28 1.25
C GLY A 10 -14.11 -8.79 1.46
N GLU A 11 -14.65 -9.34 2.55
CA GLU A 11 -14.63 -10.78 2.84
C GLU A 11 -15.89 -11.48 2.30
N HIS A 12 -17.07 -10.98 2.66
CA HIS A 12 -18.37 -11.58 2.32
C HIS A 12 -19.39 -10.49 1.92
N PRO A 13 -19.43 -10.08 0.64
CA PRO A 13 -20.31 -9.00 0.18
C PRO A 13 -21.81 -9.34 0.30
N ALA A 14 -22.22 -10.57 -0.02
CA ALA A 14 -23.62 -11.02 0.11
C ALA A 14 -24.11 -10.97 1.58
N ALA A 15 -23.26 -11.38 2.53
CA ALA A 15 -23.57 -11.28 3.95
C ALA A 15 -23.74 -9.83 4.40
N ALA A 16 -22.94 -8.90 3.88
CA ALA A 16 -23.07 -7.47 4.18
C ALA A 16 -24.38 -6.89 3.61
N ASP A 17 -24.79 -7.29 2.41
CA ASP A 17 -26.02 -6.82 1.77
C ASP A 17 -27.28 -7.34 2.50
N SER A 18 -27.26 -8.60 2.95
CA SER A 18 -28.34 -9.18 3.76
C SER A 18 -28.62 -8.42 5.07
N LEU A 19 -27.63 -7.69 5.58
CA LEU A 19 -27.72 -6.84 6.77
C LEU A 19 -28.03 -5.37 6.43
N GLY A 20 -28.39 -5.06 5.18
CA GLY A 20 -28.78 -3.74 4.69
C GLY A 20 -27.61 -2.80 4.39
N VAL A 21 -26.38 -3.31 4.23
CA VAL A 21 -25.22 -2.49 3.85
C VAL A 21 -25.12 -2.42 2.33
N ASN A 22 -25.23 -1.21 1.78
CA ASN A 22 -25.03 -1.00 0.34
C ASN A 22 -23.56 -1.29 -0.07
N VAL A 23 -23.34 -2.47 -0.63
CA VAL A 23 -22.03 -2.99 -1.05
C VAL A 23 -21.39 -2.11 -2.12
N PHE A 24 -22.17 -1.64 -3.10
CA PHE A 24 -21.70 -0.79 -4.19
C PHE A 24 -21.16 0.53 -3.69
N LEU A 25 -21.93 1.23 -2.86
CA LEU A 25 -21.53 2.51 -2.27
C LEU A 25 -20.25 2.32 -1.45
N MET A 26 -20.18 1.25 -0.66
CA MET A 26 -19.03 0.98 0.20
C MET A 26 -17.74 0.72 -0.62
N ARG A 27 -17.85 -0.03 -1.72
CA ARG A 27 -16.73 -0.28 -2.66
C ARG A 27 -16.28 1.00 -3.36
N TYR A 28 -17.24 1.83 -3.81
CA TYR A 28 -16.92 3.12 -4.43
C TYR A 28 -16.18 4.04 -3.47
N ILE A 29 -16.66 4.19 -2.23
CA ILE A 29 -15.96 4.99 -1.21
C ILE A 29 -14.53 4.46 -1.00
N GLY A 30 -14.35 3.13 -0.91
CA GLY A 30 -13.04 2.51 -0.78
C GLY A 30 -12.09 2.87 -1.94
N VAL A 31 -12.57 2.76 -3.19
CA VAL A 31 -11.78 3.09 -4.38
C VAL A 31 -11.44 4.58 -4.42
N THR A 32 -12.42 5.46 -4.19
CA THR A 32 -12.19 6.92 -4.18
C THR A 32 -11.18 7.32 -3.10
N MET A 33 -11.29 6.76 -1.89
CA MET A 33 -10.32 7.01 -0.82
C MET A 33 -8.91 6.54 -1.19
N SER A 34 -8.79 5.36 -1.80
CA SER A 34 -7.49 4.86 -2.26
C SER A 34 -6.87 5.74 -3.37
N GLY A 35 -7.71 6.27 -4.27
CA GLY A 35 -7.29 7.19 -5.32
C GLY A 35 -6.82 8.53 -4.76
N VAL A 36 -7.52 9.09 -3.76
CA VAL A 36 -7.09 10.31 -3.07
C VAL A 36 -5.75 10.12 -2.38
N LEU A 37 -5.56 9.02 -1.64
CA LEU A 37 -4.30 8.69 -0.98
C LEU A 37 -3.15 8.48 -1.98
N GLY A 38 -3.40 7.74 -3.07
CA GLY A 38 -2.42 7.54 -4.14
C GLY A 38 -2.07 8.84 -4.87
N GLY A 39 -3.05 9.71 -5.09
CA GLY A 39 -2.87 11.04 -5.66
C GLY A 39 -1.98 11.94 -4.78
N MET A 40 -2.20 11.93 -3.46
CA MET A 40 -1.34 12.65 -2.52
C MET A 40 0.10 12.13 -2.53
N ALA A 41 0.30 10.81 -2.61
CA ALA A 41 1.63 10.22 -2.74
C ALA A 41 2.32 10.66 -4.05
N GLY A 42 1.59 10.71 -5.17
CA GLY A 42 2.11 11.21 -6.45
C GLY A 42 2.45 12.70 -6.41
N ALA A 43 1.61 13.52 -5.78
CA ALA A 43 1.86 14.94 -5.58
C ALA A 43 3.12 15.19 -4.74
N PHE A 44 3.32 14.40 -3.68
CA PHE A 44 4.54 14.45 -2.86
C PHE A 44 5.80 14.17 -3.70
N LEU A 45 5.78 13.15 -4.57
CA LEU A 45 6.92 12.84 -5.44
C LEU A 45 7.24 14.00 -6.40
N SER A 46 6.23 14.57 -7.06
CA SER A 46 6.41 15.64 -8.05
C SER A 46 6.86 16.96 -7.43
N ILE A 47 6.29 17.33 -6.29
CA ILE A 47 6.51 18.65 -5.65
C ILE A 47 7.73 18.57 -4.72
N SER A 48 7.77 17.58 -3.83
CA SER A 48 8.77 17.57 -2.75
C SER A 48 10.13 17.03 -3.19
N GLN A 49 10.19 16.05 -4.09
CA GLN A 49 11.43 15.32 -4.32
C GLN A 49 12.32 15.97 -5.40
N ILE A 50 11.71 16.46 -6.50
CA ILE A 50 12.48 16.97 -7.64
C ILE A 50 11.94 18.33 -8.13
N ASN A 51 10.83 18.85 -7.58
CA ASN A 51 10.08 20.00 -8.12
C ASN A 51 9.84 19.91 -9.65
N GLN A 52 9.91 18.70 -10.20
CA GLN A 52 9.84 18.43 -11.62
C GLN A 52 9.28 17.02 -11.82
N PHE A 53 8.42 16.89 -12.83
CA PHE A 53 7.95 15.58 -13.26
C PHE A 53 8.96 14.97 -14.22
N ILE A 54 9.67 13.93 -13.77
CA ILE A 54 10.66 13.21 -14.58
C ILE A 54 10.18 11.77 -14.84
N ARG A 55 10.56 11.22 -16.00
CA ARG A 55 10.33 9.80 -16.29
C ARG A 55 10.96 8.92 -15.20
N ASN A 56 10.24 7.88 -14.78
CA ASN A 56 10.65 6.94 -13.73
C ASN A 56 10.83 7.57 -12.34
N MET A 57 10.16 8.69 -12.02
CA MET A 57 10.20 9.33 -10.69
C MET A 57 9.75 8.42 -9.54
N SER A 58 8.82 7.48 -9.79
CA SER A 58 8.42 6.49 -8.80
C SER A 58 9.52 5.47 -8.52
N ALA A 59 10.51 5.31 -9.42
CA ALA A 59 11.66 4.43 -9.31
C ALA A 59 11.34 2.97 -8.89
N GLY A 60 10.12 2.48 -9.13
CA GLY A 60 9.71 1.15 -8.66
C GLY A 60 9.25 1.07 -7.20
N ARG A 61 9.08 2.20 -6.50
CA ARG A 61 8.50 2.28 -5.14
C ARG A 61 7.10 1.64 -5.04
N GLY A 62 6.39 1.46 -6.16
CA GLY A 62 5.13 0.72 -6.20
C GLY A 62 5.25 -0.74 -5.74
N TYR A 63 6.38 -1.38 -5.99
CA TYR A 63 6.65 -2.74 -5.48
C TYR A 63 6.77 -2.76 -3.95
N ILE A 64 7.40 -1.72 -3.37
CA ILE A 64 7.52 -1.56 -1.91
C ILE A 64 6.13 -1.36 -1.28
N ALA A 65 5.24 -0.61 -1.94
CA ALA A 65 3.87 -0.43 -1.46
C ALA A 65 3.09 -1.75 -1.42
N LEU A 66 3.24 -2.61 -2.43
CA LEU A 66 2.66 -3.96 -2.42
C LEU A 66 3.28 -4.83 -1.32
N ALA A 67 4.60 -4.77 -1.13
CA ALA A 67 5.26 -5.48 -0.05
C ALA A 67 4.76 -5.04 1.33
N ALA A 68 4.58 -3.73 1.56
CA ALA A 68 4.02 -3.20 2.80
C ALA A 68 2.60 -3.72 3.06
N LEU A 69 1.78 -3.86 2.02
CA LEU A 69 0.44 -4.45 2.12
C LEU A 69 0.48 -5.93 2.52
N ILE A 70 1.39 -6.70 1.92
CA ILE A 70 1.58 -8.13 2.20
C ILE A 70 2.07 -8.33 3.65
N VAL A 71 3.09 -7.56 4.06
CA VAL A 71 3.63 -7.58 5.43
C VAL A 71 2.57 -7.16 6.44
N GLY A 72 1.74 -6.18 6.07
CA GLY A 72 0.61 -5.74 6.86
C GLY A 72 -0.56 -6.72 6.94
N LYS A 73 -0.49 -7.86 6.23
CA LYS A 73 -1.54 -8.91 6.18
C LYS A 73 -2.93 -8.35 5.91
N TRP A 74 -3.04 -7.37 5.00
CA TRP A 74 -4.31 -6.71 4.64
C TRP A 74 -5.01 -6.01 5.82
N HIS A 75 -4.30 -5.80 6.93
CA HIS A 75 -4.80 -5.08 8.09
C HIS A 75 -4.26 -3.63 8.07
N PRO A 76 -5.11 -2.61 8.23
CA PRO A 76 -4.69 -1.21 8.06
C PRO A 76 -3.57 -0.79 9.03
N LEU A 77 -3.64 -1.23 10.29
CA LEU A 77 -2.60 -0.95 11.29
C LEU A 77 -1.27 -1.67 10.96
N GLY A 78 -1.34 -2.88 10.39
CA GLY A 78 -0.15 -3.62 9.97
C GLY A 78 0.50 -2.96 8.76
N ALA A 79 -0.31 -2.54 7.78
CA ALA A 79 0.15 -1.84 6.60
C ALA A 79 0.76 -0.47 6.95
N ALA A 80 0.19 0.26 7.91
CA ALA A 80 0.75 1.52 8.41
C ALA A 80 2.12 1.29 9.08
N GLY A 81 2.24 0.27 9.94
CA GLY A 81 3.52 -0.10 10.56
C GLY A 81 4.59 -0.49 9.54
N ALA A 82 4.22 -1.27 8.52
CA ALA A 82 5.13 -1.62 7.43
C ALA A 82 5.54 -0.40 6.60
N ALA A 83 4.59 0.50 6.29
CA ALA A 83 4.87 1.75 5.57
C ALA A 83 5.84 2.66 6.35
N LEU A 84 5.71 2.75 7.68
CA LEU A 84 6.66 3.49 8.51
C LEU A 84 8.06 2.88 8.48
N LEU A 85 8.17 1.56 8.52
CA LEU A 85 9.47 0.87 8.40
C LEU A 85 10.14 1.16 7.05
N PHE A 86 9.39 1.08 5.96
CA PHE A 86 9.92 1.40 4.62
C PHE A 86 10.27 2.88 4.46
N GLY A 87 9.44 3.79 5.00
CA GLY A 87 9.74 5.22 5.03
C GLY A 87 10.99 5.53 5.86
N PHE A 88 11.22 4.81 6.95
CA PHE A 88 12.45 4.91 7.73
C PHE A 88 13.68 4.45 6.93
N ALA A 89 13.58 3.34 6.22
CA ALA A 89 14.67 2.87 5.34
C ALA A 89 14.99 3.89 4.23
N GLU A 90 13.97 4.53 3.66
CA GLU A 90 14.12 5.59 2.67
C GLU A 90 14.78 6.85 3.27
N ALA A 91 14.35 7.30 4.45
CA ALA A 91 14.98 8.42 5.15
C ALA A 91 16.45 8.12 5.49
N PHE A 92 16.75 6.88 5.89
CA PHE A 92 18.10 6.42 6.19
C PHE A 92 18.99 6.40 4.93
N GLN A 93 18.47 5.92 3.80
CA GLN A 93 19.14 6.04 2.50
C GLN A 93 19.51 7.50 2.20
N ILE A 94 18.57 8.44 2.36
CA ILE A 94 18.79 9.86 2.05
C ILE A 94 19.91 10.41 2.94
N ARG A 95 19.92 10.05 4.22
CA ARG A 95 20.94 10.52 5.18
C ARG A 95 22.33 9.99 4.83
N ILE A 96 22.46 8.71 4.48
CA ILE A 96 23.74 8.11 4.08
C ILE A 96 24.22 8.68 2.75
N GLY A 97 23.32 8.82 1.77
CA GLY A 97 23.64 9.42 0.47
C GLY A 97 24.19 10.84 0.61
N GLY A 98 23.66 11.62 1.55
CA GLY A 98 24.13 12.97 1.84
C GLY A 98 25.53 13.06 2.45
N LEU A 99 26.09 11.98 2.99
CA LEU A 99 27.47 11.96 3.51
C LEU A 99 28.53 11.89 2.39
N GLY A 100 28.14 11.52 1.16
CA GLY A 100 29.02 11.48 0.00
C GLY A 100 30.14 10.42 0.04
N LEU A 101 30.12 9.51 1.02
CA LEU A 101 31.15 8.50 1.23
C LEU A 101 31.08 7.32 0.25
N LEU A 102 29.95 7.14 -0.45
CA LEU A 102 29.68 6.01 -1.32
C LEU A 102 29.00 6.46 -2.63
N PRO A 103 29.16 5.70 -3.73
CA PRO A 103 28.39 5.93 -4.95
C PRO A 103 26.88 5.90 -4.68
N PRO A 104 26.08 6.77 -5.31
CA PRO A 104 24.65 6.93 -5.02
C PRO A 104 23.81 5.66 -5.27
N GLN A 105 24.33 4.71 -6.05
CA GLN A 105 23.70 3.42 -6.31
C GLN A 105 23.65 2.56 -5.04
N ILE A 106 24.67 2.62 -4.18
CA ILE A 106 24.77 1.75 -3.01
C ILE A 106 23.70 2.10 -1.97
N PRO A 107 23.54 3.38 -1.52
CA PRO A 107 22.43 3.75 -0.65
C PRO A 107 21.07 3.57 -1.33
N GLY A 108 20.98 3.78 -2.65
CA GLY A 108 19.76 3.65 -3.44
C GLY A 108 19.14 2.24 -3.45
N MET A 109 19.95 1.20 -3.23
CA MET A 109 19.47 -0.18 -3.18
C MET A 109 18.88 -0.57 -1.81
N LEU A 110 19.13 0.23 -0.77
CA LEU A 110 18.87 -0.12 0.63
C LEU A 110 17.38 -0.40 0.90
N PRO A 111 16.40 0.43 0.44
CA PRO A 111 14.99 0.14 0.65
C PRO A 111 14.54 -1.17 0.02
N TYR A 112 15.04 -1.50 -1.17
CA TYR A 112 14.68 -2.73 -1.89
C TYR A 112 15.26 -3.98 -1.22
N LEU A 113 16.49 -3.89 -0.70
CA LEU A 113 17.09 -4.97 0.09
C LEU A 113 16.30 -5.21 1.38
N VAL A 114 15.91 -4.14 2.07
CA VAL A 114 15.01 -4.23 3.23
C VAL A 114 13.69 -4.91 2.83
N THR A 115 13.11 -4.57 1.68
CA THR A 115 11.90 -5.24 1.18
C THR A 115 12.11 -6.74 1.00
N ILE A 116 13.21 -7.16 0.36
CA ILE A 116 13.52 -8.59 0.15
C ILE A 116 13.65 -9.32 1.48
N VAL A 117 14.36 -8.74 2.46
CA VAL A 117 14.55 -9.36 3.78
C VAL A 117 13.24 -9.45 4.56
N VAL A 118 12.44 -8.37 4.56
CA VAL A 118 11.17 -8.33 5.30
C VAL A 118 10.16 -9.31 4.69
N VAL A 119 10.03 -9.33 3.36
CA VAL A 119 9.10 -10.23 2.68
C VAL A 119 9.59 -11.67 2.73
N GLY A 120 10.86 -11.92 2.44
CA GLY A 120 11.42 -13.27 2.42
C GLY A 120 11.57 -13.92 3.81
N GLY A 121 11.84 -13.11 4.84
CA GLY A 121 12.13 -13.62 6.19
C GLY A 121 10.94 -13.60 7.16
N PHE A 122 10.04 -12.62 7.05
CA PHE A 122 9.07 -12.33 8.12
C PHE A 122 7.61 -12.37 7.68
N VAL A 123 7.33 -12.53 6.38
CA VAL A 123 5.96 -12.71 5.90
C VAL A 123 5.54 -14.17 6.12
N GLY A 124 4.79 -14.41 7.19
CA GLY A 124 3.98 -15.61 7.34
C GLY A 124 2.82 -15.64 6.32
N ARG A 125 1.78 -16.45 6.55
CA ARG A 125 0.61 -16.50 5.66
C ARG A 125 -0.09 -15.14 5.57
N ALA A 126 -0.08 -14.54 4.37
CA ALA A 126 -0.88 -13.36 4.02
C ALA A 126 -2.04 -13.81 3.12
N ILE A 127 -3.25 -13.83 3.68
CA ILE A 127 -4.46 -14.27 2.96
C ILE A 127 -5.14 -13.00 2.42
N PRO A 128 -5.28 -12.85 1.09
CA PRO A 128 -6.01 -11.73 0.52
C PRO A 128 -7.52 -11.84 0.80
N PRO A 129 -8.26 -10.71 0.82
CA PRO A 129 -9.71 -10.72 1.00
C PRO A 129 -10.38 -11.57 -0.08
N ALA A 130 -11.34 -12.40 0.32
CA ALA A 130 -11.95 -13.38 -0.58
C ALA A 130 -12.70 -12.75 -1.78
N ALA A 131 -13.25 -11.55 -1.61
CA ALA A 131 -13.95 -10.83 -2.67
C ALA A 131 -13.08 -9.80 -3.40
N ALA A 132 -11.75 -9.80 -3.18
CA ALA A 132 -10.84 -8.89 -3.88
C ALA A 132 -10.88 -9.15 -5.40
N GLY A 133 -11.14 -8.10 -6.17
CA GLY A 133 -11.16 -8.16 -7.64
C GLY A 133 -12.37 -8.87 -8.26
N ARG A 134 -13.32 -9.36 -7.45
CA ARG A 134 -14.55 -10.00 -7.95
C ARG A 134 -15.69 -8.96 -8.06
N PRO A 135 -16.30 -8.77 -9.24
CA PRO A 135 -17.54 -7.99 -9.37
C PRO A 135 -18.60 -8.54 -8.40
N TYR A 136 -19.41 -7.65 -7.82
CA TYR A 136 -20.54 -8.05 -7.00
C TYR A 136 -21.79 -8.08 -7.87
N ASP A 137 -22.49 -9.20 -7.89
CA ASP A 137 -23.75 -9.35 -8.61
C ASP A 137 -24.88 -9.75 -7.63
N PRO A 138 -25.78 -8.82 -7.27
CA PRO A 138 -26.88 -9.09 -6.33
C PRO A 138 -27.85 -10.19 -6.78
N GLY A 139 -27.83 -10.57 -8.07
CA GLY A 139 -28.73 -11.58 -8.62
C GLY A 139 -28.17 -13.01 -8.60
N HIS A 140 -26.89 -13.21 -8.30
CA HIS A 140 -26.22 -14.52 -8.34
C HIS A 140 -25.53 -14.93 -7.02
N ASP A 141 -25.24 -13.98 -6.12
CA ASP A 141 -24.53 -14.17 -4.84
C ASP A 141 -25.43 -13.96 -3.62
#